data_AF-A0AAU5D483-F1
#
_entry.id   AF-A0AAU5D483-F1
#
_cell.length_a   1.000
_cell.length_b   1.000
_cell.length_c   1.000
_cell.angle_alpha   90.00
_cell.angle_beta   90.00
_cell.angle_gamma   90.00
#
_symmetry.space_group_name_H-M   'P 1'
#
loop_
_entity.id
_entity.type
_entity.pdbx_description
1 polymer ?
#
loop_
_entity_poly.entity_id
_entity_poly.type
_entity_poly.pdbx_seq_one_letter_code
_entity_poly.pdbx_strand_id
1 'polypeptide(L)'
;MPFEDELGEALRSAGGSFATDRHALVEGGEQRGRRLVRRRRAAVVGGSVLALAAIGTTGAFTAGLLGGGAEKTSVAAPGELKPSPTGVDSRQRPTGGGNVSGEQLVQVLKELLPGGTLTGTTGRGTAEGPMAGGVYDDGNGKAAINVGMWRLDPGGVQAKELTVCPDPDNVPVDGCTSKNLAGGSRLLVVKGYEYPDRRVDTKAWRATLVTKEGYVVDASEWNAAAEKDAPISRPTPPLDPTQLEALVRSEKWLPALRDLTPAEKEQPVPPGRGLNRPTLPVLLSHLPDDLTVVRKEGGGEFAEVRLDDGNGVFHVTVQLQEGMSGVLESFNPKGRIKTLPDGTKIVREQRPGEKGGEGVVWWTVDTVRPDGVRIIVSAFNSPAQHLAATRPEPGVTMALMEKIATDTRLTRDK
;
A
#
# COMPACT_ATOMS: atom_id res chain seq x y z
N MET A 1 -11.86 -19.81 -48.62
CA MET A 1 -12.46 -19.19 -47.43
C MET A 1 -11.56 -18.04 -47.01
N PRO A 2 -12.07 -16.95 -46.40
CA PRO A 2 -11.20 -15.84 -46.01
C PRO A 2 -10.26 -16.28 -44.87
N PHE A 3 -9.03 -15.76 -44.89
CA PHE A 3 -7.95 -16.06 -43.94
C PHE A 3 -8.35 -15.85 -42.47
N GLU A 4 -9.26 -14.93 -42.22
CA GLU A 4 -9.76 -14.58 -40.89
C GLU A 4 -10.55 -15.72 -40.24
N ASP A 5 -11.28 -16.50 -41.05
CA ASP A 5 -12.05 -17.66 -40.57
C ASP A 5 -11.11 -18.81 -40.20
N GLU A 6 -10.08 -19.05 -41.01
CA GLU A 6 -9.06 -20.09 -40.77
C GLU A 6 -8.22 -19.77 -39.52
N LEU A 7 -7.86 -18.50 -39.30
CA LEU A 7 -7.14 -18.08 -38.10
C LEU A 7 -8.02 -18.25 -36.84
N GLY A 8 -9.30 -17.88 -36.92
CA GLY A 8 -10.24 -18.06 -35.82
C GLY A 8 -10.44 -19.53 -35.44
N GLU A 9 -10.48 -20.41 -36.44
CA GLU A 9 -10.61 -21.86 -36.25
C GLU A 9 -9.33 -22.50 -35.70
N ALA A 10 -8.15 -22.06 -36.19
CA ALA A 10 -6.87 -22.48 -35.66
C ALA A 10 -6.69 -22.09 -34.18
N LEU A 11 -7.12 -20.90 -33.78
CA LEU A 11 -7.07 -20.44 -32.39
C LEU A 11 -8.04 -21.21 -31.47
N ARG A 12 -9.26 -21.51 -31.94
CA ARG A 12 -10.20 -22.35 -31.17
C ARG A 12 -9.72 -23.78 -31.03
N SER A 13 -9.13 -24.35 -32.07
CA SER A 13 -8.54 -25.69 -32.05
C SER A 13 -7.35 -25.76 -31.06
N ALA A 14 -6.44 -24.78 -31.12
CA ALA A 14 -5.33 -24.65 -30.20
C ALA A 14 -5.81 -24.50 -28.74
N GLY A 15 -6.79 -23.63 -28.49
CA GLY A 15 -7.38 -23.43 -27.16
C GLY A 15 -8.08 -24.68 -26.61
N GLY A 16 -8.79 -25.42 -27.46
CA GLY A 16 -9.48 -26.66 -27.08
C GLY A 16 -8.55 -27.84 -26.75
N SER A 17 -7.30 -27.80 -27.24
CA SER A 17 -6.29 -28.84 -26.97
C SER A 17 -5.60 -28.71 -25.60
N PHE A 18 -5.80 -27.60 -24.88
CA PHE A 18 -5.28 -27.43 -23.53
C PHE A 18 -6.15 -28.16 -22.51
N ALA A 19 -5.93 -29.46 -22.35
CA ALA A 19 -6.39 -30.21 -21.19
C ALA A 19 -5.32 -30.16 -20.10
N THR A 20 -5.55 -29.40 -19.03
CA THR A 20 -4.70 -29.45 -17.84
C THR A 20 -5.05 -30.70 -17.03
N ASP A 21 -4.02 -31.43 -16.59
CA ASP A 21 -4.21 -32.54 -15.66
C ASP A 21 -4.62 -31.99 -14.29
N ARG A 22 -5.94 -31.94 -14.07
CA ARG A 22 -6.56 -31.45 -12.84
C ARG A 22 -6.13 -32.28 -11.64
N HIS A 23 -5.82 -33.56 -11.82
CA HIS A 23 -5.34 -34.42 -10.72
C HIS A 23 -3.92 -34.05 -10.32
N ALA A 24 -3.02 -33.83 -11.28
CA ALA A 24 -1.66 -33.37 -11.00
C ALA A 24 -1.62 -31.99 -10.29
N LEU A 25 -2.56 -31.10 -10.62
CA LEU A 25 -2.69 -29.79 -9.96
C LEU A 25 -3.19 -29.92 -8.51
N VAL A 26 -4.17 -30.78 -8.26
CA VAL A 26 -4.69 -31.05 -6.91
C VAL A 26 -3.61 -31.72 -6.05
N GLU A 27 -2.90 -32.70 -6.60
CA GLU A 27 -1.83 -33.41 -5.90
C GLU A 27 -0.64 -32.49 -5.59
N GLY A 28 -0.22 -31.66 -6.56
CA GLY A 28 0.81 -30.65 -6.35
C GLY A 28 0.41 -29.58 -5.32
N GLY A 29 -0.87 -29.17 -5.31
CA GLY A 29 -1.45 -28.29 -4.31
C GLY A 29 -1.47 -28.90 -2.91
N GLU A 30 -1.84 -30.17 -2.80
CA GLU A 30 -1.87 -30.92 -1.55
C GLU A 30 -0.46 -31.13 -0.97
N GLN A 31 0.50 -31.53 -1.79
CA GLN A 31 1.90 -31.70 -1.36
C GLN A 31 2.49 -30.37 -0.86
N ARG A 32 2.22 -29.27 -1.55
CA ARG A 32 2.62 -27.92 -1.13
C ARG A 32 1.96 -27.51 0.19
N GLY A 33 0.65 -27.77 0.35
CA GLY A 33 -0.09 -27.52 1.58
C GLY A 33 0.46 -28.31 2.77
N ARG A 34 0.69 -29.61 2.60
CA ARG A 34 1.30 -30.48 3.62
C ARG A 34 2.70 -30.00 4.01
N ARG A 35 3.52 -29.54 3.06
CA ARG A 35 4.85 -28.98 3.32
C ARG A 35 4.80 -27.68 4.13
N LEU A 36 3.86 -26.79 3.82
CA LEU A 36 3.65 -25.54 4.55
C LEU A 36 3.18 -25.79 5.99
N VAL A 37 2.24 -26.72 6.19
CA VAL A 37 1.78 -27.11 7.53
C VAL A 37 2.89 -27.76 8.35
N ARG A 38 3.72 -28.64 7.74
CA ARG A 38 4.89 -29.23 8.41
C ARG A 38 5.91 -28.17 8.83
N ARG A 39 6.19 -27.18 7.99
CA ARG A 39 7.08 -26.05 8.33
C ARG A 39 6.51 -25.20 9.48
N ARG A 40 5.21 -24.90 9.46
CA ARG A 40 4.53 -24.20 10.57
C ARG A 40 4.59 -25.00 11.88
N ARG A 41 4.42 -26.32 11.83
CA ARG A 41 4.50 -27.18 13.02
C ARG A 41 5.93 -27.34 13.54
N ALA A 42 6.94 -27.36 12.67
CA ALA A 42 8.34 -27.36 13.08
C ALA A 42 8.75 -26.06 13.80
N ALA A 43 8.17 -24.92 13.44
CA ALA A 43 8.38 -23.64 14.12
C ALA A 43 7.72 -23.55 15.51
N VAL A 44 6.73 -24.42 15.82
CA VAL A 44 6.01 -24.44 17.11
C VAL A 44 6.63 -25.41 18.12
N VAL A 45 7.48 -26.34 17.68
CA VAL A 45 8.14 -27.33 18.57
C VAL A 45 9.55 -26.92 19.01
N GLY A 46 10.18 -25.94 18.34
CA GLY A 46 11.52 -25.44 18.70
C GLY A 46 11.58 -24.31 19.75
N GLY A 47 10.44 -23.74 20.14
CA GLY A 47 10.37 -22.57 21.02
C GLY A 47 10.12 -22.86 22.51
N SER A 48 10.03 -24.14 22.91
CA SER A 48 9.42 -24.52 24.20
C SER A 48 10.27 -25.44 25.09
N VAL A 49 11.61 -25.36 25.06
CA VAL A 49 12.47 -26.23 25.93
C VAL A 49 13.54 -25.49 26.75
N LEU A 50 13.68 -24.16 26.68
CA LEU A 50 14.67 -23.47 27.52
C LEU A 50 14.10 -22.22 28.21
N ALA A 51 13.22 -22.43 29.18
CA ALA A 51 13.14 -21.57 30.37
C ALA A 51 12.26 -22.23 31.44
N LEU A 52 12.73 -22.14 32.69
CA LEU A 52 12.04 -22.42 33.96
C LEU A 52 12.16 -23.83 34.52
N ALA A 53 13.34 -24.08 35.11
CA ALA A 53 13.42 -24.80 36.37
C ALA A 53 13.28 -23.81 37.55
N ALA A 54 12.48 -24.24 38.54
CA ALA A 54 12.47 -23.87 39.97
C ALA A 54 11.55 -22.74 40.51
N ILE A 55 10.43 -23.21 41.07
CA ILE A 55 9.73 -22.82 42.34
C ILE A 55 9.00 -21.45 42.34
N GLY A 56 7.71 -21.29 42.68
CA GLY A 56 6.66 -22.20 43.19
C GLY A 56 5.65 -21.42 44.07
N THR A 57 4.36 -21.75 43.92
CA THR A 57 3.16 -21.46 44.77
C THR A 57 2.51 -20.06 44.67
N THR A 58 1.19 -19.83 44.59
CA THR A 58 -0.04 -20.61 44.31
C THR A 58 -1.16 -19.57 44.05
N GLY A 59 -2.08 -19.80 43.10
CA GLY A 59 -3.30 -18.98 42.99
C GLY A 59 -4.07 -19.15 41.67
N ALA A 60 -5.00 -20.09 41.66
CA ALA A 60 -5.75 -20.57 40.51
C ALA A 60 -6.76 -19.56 39.91
N PHE A 61 -6.83 -19.50 38.58
CA PHE A 61 -8.09 -19.42 37.82
C PHE A 61 -7.91 -20.10 36.47
N THR A 62 -8.38 -21.34 36.39
CA THR A 62 -8.62 -22.07 35.14
C THR A 62 -10.05 -21.84 34.68
N ALA A 63 -10.22 -21.47 33.41
CA ALA A 63 -11.24 -21.95 32.46
C ALA A 63 -11.70 -20.81 31.53
N GLY A 64 -11.48 -21.01 30.23
CA GLY A 64 -11.96 -20.08 29.20
C GLY A 64 -11.39 -20.38 27.81
N LEU A 65 -11.32 -21.65 27.44
CA LEU A 65 -11.16 -22.08 26.04
C LEU A 65 -12.47 -21.77 25.30
N LEU A 66 -12.38 -21.32 24.04
CA LEU A 66 -13.41 -21.07 23.01
C LEU A 66 -13.58 -19.58 22.66
N GLY A 67 -13.10 -19.22 21.47
CA GLY A 67 -13.36 -17.92 20.84
C GLY A 67 -12.59 -17.78 19.55
N GLY A 68 -13.13 -18.32 18.46
CA GLY A 68 -12.57 -18.17 17.12
C GLY A 68 -12.47 -16.70 16.73
N GLY A 69 -11.24 -16.20 16.60
CA GLY A 69 -10.95 -14.88 16.06
C GLY A 69 -10.84 -14.95 14.55
N ALA A 70 -11.84 -14.37 13.87
CA ALA A 70 -11.85 -14.16 12.43
C ALA A 70 -10.57 -13.46 11.96
N GLU A 71 -9.96 -13.99 10.89
CA GLU A 71 -8.94 -13.30 10.11
C GLU A 71 -9.47 -11.92 9.71
N LYS A 72 -8.89 -10.87 10.29
CA LYS A 72 -9.10 -9.50 9.86
C LYS A 72 -8.15 -9.22 8.70
N THR A 73 -8.64 -9.42 7.49
CA THR A 73 -8.01 -8.95 6.26
C THR A 73 -8.16 -7.43 6.20
N SER A 74 -7.07 -6.71 6.48
CA SER A 74 -6.97 -5.24 6.40
C SER A 74 -6.90 -4.78 4.94
N VAL A 75 -7.73 -3.81 4.54
CA VAL A 75 -7.73 -3.25 3.17
C VAL A 75 -7.62 -1.73 3.21
N ALA A 76 -6.43 -1.27 2.77
CA ALA A 76 -6.04 0.04 2.24
C ALA A 76 -6.07 1.28 3.16
N ALA A 77 -4.86 1.79 3.44
CA ALA A 77 -4.56 3.20 3.70
C ALA A 77 -4.39 3.94 2.36
N PRO A 78 -4.36 5.29 2.32
CA PRO A 78 -3.71 6.00 1.23
C PRO A 78 -2.31 5.41 1.06
N GLY A 79 -2.00 4.97 -0.15
CA GLY A 79 -0.88 4.09 -0.41
C GLY A 79 0.45 4.68 0.07
N GLU A 80 1.16 3.91 0.89
CA GLU A 80 2.58 3.75 0.60
C GLU A 80 2.67 3.35 -0.88
N LEU A 81 3.44 4.09 -1.67
CA LEU A 81 3.92 3.60 -2.97
C LEU A 81 4.87 2.43 -2.72
N LYS A 82 4.31 1.29 -2.33
CA LYS A 82 4.92 -0.02 -2.47
C LYS A 82 4.67 -0.45 -3.92
N PRO A 83 5.69 -0.88 -4.68
CA PRO A 83 5.47 -1.42 -6.02
C PRO A 83 4.53 -2.62 -5.89
N SER A 84 3.34 -2.52 -6.49
CA SER A 84 2.35 -3.58 -6.53
C SER A 84 2.97 -4.86 -7.10
N PRO A 85 2.88 -6.02 -6.42
CA PRO A 85 3.08 -7.30 -7.06
C PRO A 85 1.78 -7.65 -7.77
N THR A 86 1.60 -7.18 -9.01
CA THR A 86 0.56 -7.72 -9.88
C THR A 86 0.92 -9.15 -10.25
N GLY A 87 0.03 -10.08 -9.94
CA GLY A 87 -0.20 -11.30 -10.71
C GLY A 87 0.93 -12.33 -10.75
N VAL A 88 0.62 -13.53 -10.29
CA VAL A 88 1.37 -14.75 -10.64
C VAL A 88 1.40 -14.94 -12.16
N ASP A 89 2.42 -14.39 -12.80
CA ASP A 89 2.95 -14.88 -14.07
C ASP A 89 4.46 -15.05 -13.91
N SER A 90 4.91 -16.29 -14.01
CA SER A 90 6.31 -16.69 -13.85
C SER A 90 7.10 -16.28 -15.10
N ARG A 91 7.40 -14.99 -15.20
CA ARG A 91 8.52 -14.36 -15.92
C ARG A 91 8.56 -12.87 -15.56
N GLN A 92 8.85 -12.54 -14.30
CA GLN A 92 9.21 -11.17 -13.93
C GLN A 92 10.42 -10.74 -14.75
N ARG A 93 10.26 -9.69 -15.55
CA ARG A 93 11.35 -9.07 -16.29
C ARG A 93 12.38 -8.58 -15.25
N PRO A 94 13.69 -8.89 -15.41
CA PRO A 94 14.70 -8.43 -14.47
C PRO A 94 14.64 -6.91 -14.30
N THR A 95 14.76 -6.43 -13.06
CA THR A 95 14.80 -4.98 -12.79
C THR A 95 16.13 -4.33 -13.20
N GLY A 96 17.14 -5.15 -13.50
CA GLY A 96 18.50 -4.75 -13.81
C GLY A 96 19.35 -5.94 -14.28
N GLY A 97 20.64 -5.69 -14.52
CA GLY A 97 21.59 -6.66 -15.06
C GLY A 97 22.02 -7.77 -14.10
N GLY A 98 21.74 -7.64 -12.80
CA GLY A 98 22.16 -8.60 -11.78
C GLY A 98 23.65 -8.52 -11.43
N ASN A 99 24.34 -7.46 -11.85
CA ASN A 99 25.78 -7.27 -11.61
C ASN A 99 26.11 -6.88 -10.16
N VAL A 100 25.10 -6.45 -9.39
CA VAL A 100 25.25 -6.13 -7.97
C VAL A 100 24.36 -7.04 -7.12
N SER A 101 24.97 -7.80 -6.21
CA SER A 101 24.29 -8.72 -5.31
C SER A 101 23.67 -8.02 -4.10
N GLY A 102 22.74 -8.71 -3.43
CA GLY A 102 22.15 -8.22 -2.18
C GLY A 102 23.20 -8.04 -1.07
N GLU A 103 24.18 -8.94 -0.98
CA GLU A 103 25.28 -8.86 0.00
C GLU A 103 26.17 -7.64 -0.24
N GLN A 104 26.44 -7.30 -1.51
CA GLN A 104 27.19 -6.10 -1.86
C GLN A 104 26.43 -4.84 -1.44
N LEU A 105 25.11 -4.78 -1.63
CA LEU A 105 24.28 -3.66 -1.17
C LEU A 105 24.23 -3.55 0.35
N VAL A 106 24.13 -4.68 1.06
CA VAL A 106 24.23 -4.71 2.53
C VAL A 106 25.59 -4.21 3.00
N GLN A 107 26.66 -4.54 2.30
CA GLN A 107 28.00 -4.05 2.61
C GLN A 107 28.11 -2.53 2.40
N VAL A 108 27.55 -2.00 1.31
CA VAL A 108 27.46 -0.54 1.08
C VAL A 108 26.67 0.14 2.21
N LEU A 109 25.54 -0.43 2.63
CA LEU A 109 24.75 0.10 3.74
C LEU A 109 25.58 0.15 5.04
N LYS A 110 26.30 -0.92 5.37
CA LYS A 110 27.19 -0.97 6.55
C LYS A 110 28.27 0.11 6.51
N GLU A 111 28.85 0.38 5.35
CA GLU A 111 29.88 1.41 5.17
C GLU A 111 29.33 2.84 5.27
N LEU A 112 28.04 3.03 4.99
CA LEU A 112 27.39 4.34 5.04
C LEU A 112 26.75 4.66 6.39
N LEU A 113 26.56 3.67 7.25
CA LEU A 113 26.07 3.86 8.60
C LEU A 113 27.16 4.49 9.50
N PRO A 114 26.81 5.42 10.40
CA PRO A 114 27.78 6.16 11.23
C PRO A 114 28.29 5.32 12.41
N GLY A 115 28.98 4.19 12.14
CA GLY A 115 29.40 3.22 13.14
C GLY A 115 28.29 2.23 13.49
N GLY A 116 28.30 1.66 14.69
CA GLY A 116 27.29 0.70 15.15
C GLY A 116 27.36 -0.69 14.49
N THR A 117 26.37 -1.53 14.76
CA THR A 117 26.27 -2.90 14.19
C THR A 117 24.96 -3.07 13.45
N LEU A 118 25.03 -3.59 12.22
CA LEU A 118 23.86 -3.99 11.43
C LEU A 118 23.71 -5.51 11.47
N THR A 119 22.62 -6.00 12.05
CA THR A 119 22.29 -7.42 12.21
C THR A 119 20.99 -7.79 11.49
N GLY A 120 20.69 -9.08 11.36
CA GLY A 120 19.45 -9.54 10.70
C GLY A 120 19.31 -9.03 9.27
N THR A 121 20.42 -8.93 8.55
CA THR A 121 20.47 -8.21 7.27
C THR A 121 19.69 -8.92 6.18
N THR A 122 18.98 -8.13 5.38
CA THR A 122 18.31 -8.57 4.16
C THR A 122 18.85 -7.79 2.98
N GLY A 123 19.17 -8.47 1.88
CA GLY A 123 19.62 -7.84 0.65
C GLY A 123 18.98 -8.49 -0.56
N ARG A 124 18.61 -7.70 -1.56
CA ARG A 124 18.21 -8.17 -2.89
C ARG A 124 19.06 -7.47 -3.94
N GLY A 125 19.59 -8.22 -4.89
CA GLY A 125 20.43 -7.67 -5.96
C GLY A 125 19.63 -6.94 -7.04
N THR A 126 20.33 -6.38 -8.01
CA THR A 126 19.76 -5.57 -9.09
C THR A 126 18.84 -6.34 -10.05
N ALA A 127 18.89 -7.68 -10.06
CA ALA A 127 17.96 -8.51 -10.84
C ALA A 127 16.55 -8.60 -10.22
N GLU A 128 16.41 -8.36 -8.91
CA GLU A 128 15.23 -8.69 -8.10
C GLU A 128 14.59 -7.47 -7.39
N GLY A 129 14.97 -6.26 -7.79
CA GLY A 129 14.67 -5.01 -7.11
C GLY A 129 15.70 -4.72 -6.00
N PRO A 130 16.72 -3.89 -6.28
CA PRO A 130 17.83 -3.68 -5.36
C PRO A 130 17.38 -3.06 -4.03
N MET A 131 17.78 -3.72 -2.95
CA MET A 131 17.39 -3.37 -1.60
C MET A 131 18.45 -3.86 -0.60
N ALA A 132 18.67 -3.10 0.45
CA ALA A 132 19.43 -3.53 1.62
C ALA A 132 18.74 -3.05 2.90
N GLY A 133 18.85 -3.82 3.98
CA GLY A 133 18.31 -3.43 5.27
C GLY A 133 18.72 -4.36 6.39
N GLY A 134 18.32 -4.02 7.61
CA GLY A 134 18.56 -4.81 8.80
C GLY A 134 18.21 -4.05 10.07
N VAL A 135 18.61 -4.62 11.21
CA VAL A 135 18.48 -4.01 12.53
C VAL A 135 19.80 -3.37 12.91
N TYR A 136 19.81 -2.05 12.93
CA TYR A 136 20.92 -1.21 13.32
C TYR A 136 20.91 -0.94 14.82
N ASP A 137 22.09 -1.05 15.45
CA ASP A 137 22.28 -0.71 16.85
C ASP A 137 23.60 0.05 17.01
N ASP A 138 23.49 1.34 17.36
CA ASP A 138 24.57 2.27 17.66
C ASP A 138 24.91 2.31 19.17
N GLY A 139 24.30 1.43 19.98
CA GLY A 139 24.40 1.42 21.43
C GLY A 139 23.28 2.20 22.13
N ASN A 140 22.41 2.89 21.39
CA ASN A 140 21.28 3.65 21.93
C ASN A 140 19.92 2.94 21.75
N GLY A 141 19.93 1.70 21.24
CA GLY A 141 18.74 0.90 21.01
C GLY A 141 18.54 0.53 19.54
N LYS A 142 17.96 -0.65 19.34
CA LYS A 142 17.77 -1.30 18.03
C LYS A 142 16.76 -0.58 17.14
N ALA A 143 17.14 -0.31 15.91
CA ALA A 143 16.33 0.37 14.91
C ALA A 143 16.33 -0.41 13.60
N ALA A 144 15.18 -0.60 12.98
CA ALA A 144 15.12 -1.07 11.61
C ALA A 144 15.61 0.05 10.68
N ILE A 145 16.39 -0.32 9.67
CA ILE A 145 16.75 0.54 8.55
C ILE A 145 16.61 -0.24 7.25
N ASN A 146 16.09 0.40 6.21
CA ASN A 146 16.07 -0.14 4.86
C ASN A 146 16.45 0.94 3.84
N VAL A 147 16.96 0.48 2.71
CA VAL A 147 17.24 1.28 1.52
C VAL A 147 16.75 0.48 0.32
N GLY A 148 15.91 1.09 -0.51
CA GLY A 148 15.42 0.55 -1.77
C GLY A 148 15.85 1.43 -2.94
N MET A 149 16.04 0.81 -4.10
CA MET A 149 16.49 1.50 -5.31
C MET A 149 15.69 1.04 -6.52
N TRP A 150 15.24 1.99 -7.34
CA TRP A 150 14.50 1.69 -8.56
C TRP A 150 14.66 2.81 -9.60
N ARG A 151 14.07 2.59 -10.79
CA ARG A 151 13.98 3.59 -11.85
C ARG A 151 12.54 4.01 -12.07
N LEU A 152 12.35 5.28 -12.44
CA LEU A 152 11.09 5.82 -12.94
C LEU A 152 11.36 6.76 -14.13
N ASP A 153 10.31 7.19 -14.82
CA ASP A 153 10.44 8.24 -15.83
C ASP A 153 10.73 9.59 -15.13
N PRO A 154 11.91 10.21 -15.32
CA PRO A 154 12.23 11.48 -14.68
C PRO A 154 11.30 12.64 -15.09
N GLY A 155 10.63 12.54 -16.25
CA GLY A 155 9.63 13.50 -16.70
C GLY A 155 8.21 13.20 -16.21
N GLY A 156 8.00 12.02 -15.61
CA GLY A 156 6.71 11.50 -15.17
C GLY A 156 6.11 12.19 -13.96
N VAL A 157 4.84 11.91 -13.68
CA VAL A 157 4.12 12.45 -12.52
C VAL A 157 4.70 11.85 -11.23
N GLN A 158 5.03 10.55 -11.24
CA GLN A 158 5.59 9.85 -10.08
C GLN A 158 6.92 10.45 -9.61
N ALA A 159 7.76 10.95 -10.52
CA ALA A 159 9.01 11.63 -10.17
C ALA A 159 8.78 12.88 -9.31
N LYS A 160 7.67 13.58 -9.58
CA LYS A 160 7.29 14.79 -8.85
C LYS A 160 6.68 14.41 -7.51
N GLU A 161 5.73 13.50 -7.48
CA GLU A 161 4.98 13.11 -6.28
C GLU A 161 5.86 12.52 -5.18
N LEU A 162 6.84 11.68 -5.54
CA LEU A 162 7.78 11.07 -4.58
C LEU A 162 8.65 12.09 -3.83
N THR A 163 8.68 13.35 -4.27
CA THR A 163 9.51 14.39 -3.67
C THR A 163 8.70 15.60 -3.20
N VAL A 164 7.38 15.44 -3.03
CA VAL A 164 6.50 16.46 -2.46
C VAL A 164 6.20 16.08 -1.01
N CYS A 165 6.18 17.09 -0.12
CA CYS A 165 5.77 16.87 1.26
C CYS A 165 4.29 16.47 1.31
N PRO A 166 3.93 15.45 2.10
CA PRO A 166 2.54 15.08 2.24
C PRO A 166 1.74 16.22 2.89
N ASP A 167 0.45 16.27 2.60
CA ASP A 167 -0.46 17.19 3.29
C ASP A 167 -0.56 16.77 4.78
N PRO A 168 -0.18 17.63 5.73
CA PRO A 168 -0.18 17.29 7.15
C PRO A 168 -1.57 16.99 7.71
N ASP A 169 -2.64 17.44 7.06
CA ASP A 169 -4.01 17.09 7.47
C ASP A 169 -4.36 15.63 7.15
N ASN A 170 -3.69 15.05 6.15
CA ASN A 170 -3.95 13.68 5.69
C ASN A 170 -2.93 12.69 6.28
N VAL A 171 -1.67 13.11 6.37
CA VAL A 171 -0.58 12.34 6.94
C VAL A 171 0.15 13.24 7.95
N PRO A 172 -0.18 13.14 9.25
CA PRO A 172 0.52 13.88 10.28
C PRO A 172 2.02 13.60 10.23
N VAL A 173 2.82 14.66 10.12
CA VAL A 173 4.28 14.60 10.08
C VAL A 173 4.87 15.57 11.10
N ASP A 174 5.96 15.17 11.75
CA ASP A 174 6.74 16.01 12.67
C ASP A 174 7.62 17.02 11.92
N GLY A 175 7.87 16.77 10.64
CA GLY A 175 8.57 17.71 9.77
C GLY A 175 8.80 17.13 8.39
N CYS A 176 8.76 17.99 7.38
CA CYS A 176 9.06 17.60 6.02
C CYS A 176 9.84 18.70 5.31
N THR A 177 10.88 18.29 4.57
CA THR A 177 11.65 19.19 3.70
C THR A 177 11.75 18.59 2.31
N SER A 178 11.40 19.38 1.30
CA SER A 178 11.64 19.06 -0.10
C SER A 178 12.58 20.10 -0.71
N LYS A 179 13.55 19.65 -1.51
CA LYS A 179 14.51 20.54 -2.18
C LYS A 179 14.92 20.05 -3.57
N ASN A 180 15.19 21.02 -4.44
CA ASN A 180 15.92 20.80 -5.68
C ASN A 180 17.42 20.90 -5.38
N LEU A 181 18.18 19.88 -5.78
CA LEU A 181 19.62 19.83 -5.66
C LEU A 181 20.29 20.34 -6.94
N ALA A 182 21.54 20.77 -6.81
CA ALA A 182 22.39 21.05 -7.96
C ALA A 182 22.45 19.81 -8.87
N GLY A 183 22.36 20.03 -10.19
CA GLY A 183 22.31 18.93 -11.16
C GLY A 183 20.93 18.35 -11.44
N GLY A 184 19.86 18.93 -10.87
CA GLY A 184 18.47 18.59 -11.25
C GLY A 184 17.83 17.44 -10.48
N SER A 185 18.54 16.87 -9.50
CA SER A 185 17.97 15.89 -8.57
C SER A 185 17.03 16.57 -7.57
N ARG A 186 16.08 15.83 -7.03
CA ARG A 186 15.10 16.26 -6.03
C ARG A 186 15.24 15.39 -4.80
N LEU A 187 15.24 16.01 -3.62
CA LEU A 187 15.34 15.31 -2.34
C LEU A 187 14.13 15.64 -1.48
N LEU A 188 13.56 14.61 -0.86
CA LEU A 188 12.58 14.71 0.21
C LEU A 188 13.15 14.08 1.48
N VAL A 189 12.91 14.72 2.62
CA VAL A 189 13.13 14.13 3.95
C VAL A 189 11.87 14.34 4.78
N VAL A 190 11.32 13.26 5.31
CA VAL A 190 10.09 13.26 6.12
C VAL A 190 10.38 12.65 7.48
N LYS A 191 9.90 13.30 8.52
CA LYS A 191 9.85 12.78 9.89
C LYS A 191 8.39 12.59 10.26
N GLY A 192 8.01 11.39 10.65
CA GLY A 192 6.66 11.12 11.10
C GLY A 192 6.57 9.80 11.85
N TYR A 193 5.45 9.11 11.66
CA TYR A 193 5.10 7.89 12.36
C TYR A 193 4.73 6.80 11.37
N GLU A 194 4.99 5.55 11.74
CA GLU A 194 4.50 4.39 11.00
C GLU A 194 2.97 4.37 10.94
N TYR A 195 2.33 4.77 12.03
CA TYR A 195 0.90 4.83 12.14
C TYR A 195 0.44 6.29 12.19
N PRO A 196 -0.23 6.81 11.14
CA PRO A 196 -0.74 8.19 11.13
C PRO A 196 -1.65 8.52 12.32
N ASP A 197 -2.30 7.51 12.90
CA ASP A 197 -3.20 7.59 14.05
C ASP A 197 -2.49 7.55 15.41
N ARG A 198 -1.17 7.37 15.39
CA ARG A 198 -0.32 7.30 16.58
C ARG A 198 -0.80 6.32 17.65
N ARG A 199 -1.52 5.26 17.25
CA ARG A 199 -1.92 4.19 18.19
C ARG A 199 -0.73 3.50 18.84
N VAL A 200 0.42 3.56 18.17
CA VAL A 200 1.75 3.27 18.72
C VAL A 200 2.69 4.38 18.24
N ASP A 201 3.51 4.92 19.13
CA ASP A 201 4.49 5.99 18.85
C ASP A 201 5.75 5.49 18.10
N THR A 202 5.59 4.49 17.24
CA THR A 202 6.65 4.04 16.35
C THR A 202 6.92 5.13 15.32
N LYS A 203 8.02 5.85 15.50
CA LYS A 203 8.49 6.88 14.57
C LYS A 203 9.07 6.22 13.33
N ALA A 204 8.77 6.80 12.19
CA ALA A 204 9.29 6.39 10.88
C ALA A 204 9.83 7.63 10.18
N TRP A 205 11.14 7.67 9.94
CA TRP A 205 11.80 8.74 9.19
C TRP A 205 12.25 8.22 7.84
N ARG A 206 12.17 9.07 6.83
CA ARG A 206 12.38 8.68 5.43
C ARG A 206 13.14 9.76 4.68
N ALA A 207 14.05 9.35 3.80
CA ALA A 207 14.62 10.20 2.78
C ALA A 207 14.46 9.57 1.39
N THR A 208 14.13 10.38 0.40
CA THR A 208 13.93 9.95 -0.99
C THR A 208 14.70 10.89 -1.91
N LEU A 209 15.64 10.34 -2.67
CA LEU A 209 16.34 11.03 -3.74
C LEU A 209 15.79 10.56 -5.09
N VAL A 210 15.37 11.51 -5.93
CA VAL A 210 15.07 11.27 -7.35
C VAL A 210 16.09 12.03 -8.18
N THR A 211 16.89 11.35 -9.00
CA THR A 211 17.88 12.01 -9.86
C THR A 211 17.26 12.48 -11.18
N LYS A 212 17.96 13.38 -11.91
CA LYS A 212 17.51 13.83 -13.23
C LYS A 212 17.40 12.69 -14.26
N GLU A 213 18.13 11.59 -14.04
CA GLU A 213 18.12 10.38 -14.88
C GLU A 213 17.00 9.39 -14.48
N GLY A 214 16.21 9.71 -13.46
CA GLY A 214 15.10 8.88 -12.99
C GLY A 214 15.51 7.78 -12.04
N TYR A 215 16.72 7.84 -11.47
CA TYR A 215 17.10 6.94 -10.38
C TYR A 215 16.42 7.36 -9.09
N VAL A 216 15.92 6.38 -8.35
CA VAL A 216 15.38 6.59 -7.01
C VAL A 216 16.22 5.83 -5.99
N VAL A 217 16.60 6.53 -4.92
CA VAL A 217 17.15 5.93 -3.70
C VAL A 217 16.25 6.35 -2.55
N ASP A 218 15.68 5.38 -1.86
CA ASP A 218 14.70 5.60 -0.80
C ASP A 218 15.15 4.88 0.45
N ALA A 219 15.36 5.61 1.54
CA ALA A 219 15.77 5.06 2.81
C ALA A 219 14.71 5.35 3.87
N SER A 220 14.35 4.33 4.66
CA SER A 220 13.47 4.49 5.82
C SER A 220 14.11 3.88 7.06
N GLU A 221 13.81 4.46 8.21
CA GLU A 221 14.27 3.99 9.51
C GLU A 221 13.20 4.17 10.59
N TRP A 222 13.28 3.33 11.62
CA TRP A 222 12.33 3.34 12.74
C TRP A 222 13.03 3.43 14.08
N ASN A 223 12.33 3.95 15.10
CA ASN A 223 12.80 3.94 16.48
C ASN A 223 12.55 2.60 17.21
N ALA A 224 12.32 1.53 16.45
CA ALA A 224 12.06 0.17 16.89
C ALA A 224 12.77 -0.82 15.96
N ALA A 225 12.99 -2.05 16.41
CA ALA A 225 13.71 -3.07 15.64
C ALA A 225 12.94 -3.59 14.39
N ALA A 226 11.69 -3.17 14.20
CA ALA A 226 10.89 -3.44 13.02
C ALA A 226 9.86 -2.31 12.81
N GLU A 227 9.34 -2.21 11.59
CA GLU A 227 8.25 -1.30 11.22
C GLU A 227 7.01 -1.50 12.10
N LYS A 228 6.60 -2.76 12.30
CA LYS A 228 5.38 -3.14 13.04
C LYS A 228 5.69 -4.13 14.15
N ASP A 229 4.84 -4.13 15.18
CA ASP A 229 4.79 -5.13 16.26
C ASP A 229 6.07 -5.29 17.11
N ALA A 230 7.10 -4.46 16.88
CA ALA A 230 8.29 -4.36 17.72
C ALA A 230 8.12 -3.26 18.77
N PRO A 231 8.57 -3.48 20.02
CA PRO A 231 8.58 -2.42 21.02
C PRO A 231 9.53 -1.30 20.60
N ILE A 232 9.15 -0.07 20.93
CA ILE A 232 10.00 1.11 20.81
C ILE A 232 11.25 0.90 21.67
N SER A 233 12.42 1.07 21.08
CA SER A 233 13.72 0.83 21.73
C SER A 233 14.49 2.12 22.04
N ARG A 234 14.10 3.23 21.38
CA ARG A 234 14.78 4.53 21.42
C ARG A 234 13.79 5.68 21.15
N PRO A 235 14.09 6.93 21.56
CA PRO A 235 13.14 8.04 21.42
C PRO A 235 12.96 8.57 19.97
N THR A 236 13.95 8.39 19.11
CA THR A 236 13.95 8.77 17.69
C THR A 236 14.72 7.74 16.87
N PRO A 237 14.44 7.61 15.56
CA PRO A 237 15.29 6.83 14.66
C PRO A 237 16.77 7.25 14.71
N PRO A 238 17.70 6.34 14.36
CA PRO A 238 19.14 6.51 14.59
C PRO A 238 19.82 7.58 13.75
N LEU A 239 19.40 7.80 12.51
CA LEU A 239 20.01 8.77 11.63
C LEU A 239 19.30 10.12 11.79
N ASP A 240 20.07 11.19 11.95
CA ASP A 240 19.49 12.52 11.83
C ASP A 240 19.13 12.85 10.37
N PRO A 241 18.33 13.90 10.09
CA PRO A 241 17.95 14.27 8.72
C PRO A 241 19.13 14.51 7.76
N THR A 242 20.28 14.99 8.27
CA THR A 242 21.49 15.21 7.47
C THR A 242 22.15 13.88 7.12
N GLN A 243 22.18 12.94 8.06
CA GLN A 243 22.70 11.58 7.84
C GLN A 243 21.81 10.78 6.89
N LEU A 244 20.47 10.89 7.00
CA LEU A 244 19.53 10.30 6.04
C LEU A 244 19.72 10.85 4.63
N GLU A 245 19.90 12.17 4.51
CA GLU A 245 20.23 12.79 3.23
C GLU A 245 21.56 12.26 2.66
N ALA A 246 22.61 12.17 3.49
CA ALA A 246 23.90 11.66 3.06
C ALA A 246 23.82 10.20 2.60
N LEU A 247 23.01 9.38 3.28
CA LEU A 247 22.77 7.98 2.94
C LEU A 247 22.20 7.85 1.53
N VAL A 248 21.10 8.57 1.21
CA VAL A 248 20.45 8.44 -0.12
C VAL A 248 21.24 9.12 -1.25
N ARG A 249 22.10 10.08 -0.93
CA ARG A 249 22.95 10.80 -1.91
C ARG A 249 24.30 10.14 -2.16
N SER A 250 24.63 9.06 -1.46
CA SER A 250 25.93 8.43 -1.56
C SER A 250 26.23 7.90 -2.96
N GLU A 251 27.39 8.25 -3.49
CA GLU A 251 27.88 7.72 -4.77
C GLU A 251 28.18 6.21 -4.72
N LYS A 252 28.28 5.62 -3.51
CA LYS A 252 28.46 4.17 -3.36
C LYS A 252 27.27 3.36 -3.92
N TRP A 253 26.11 3.99 -4.11
CA TRP A 253 24.95 3.38 -4.76
C TRP A 253 25.05 3.33 -6.28
N LEU A 254 25.93 4.12 -6.91
CA LEU A 254 26.02 4.25 -8.36
C LEU A 254 26.20 2.94 -9.13
N PRO A 255 26.99 1.94 -8.66
CA PRO A 255 27.10 0.67 -9.36
C PRO A 255 25.74 -0.03 -9.53
N ALA A 256 24.93 -0.07 -8.46
CA ALA A 256 23.62 -0.69 -8.53
C ALA A 256 22.61 0.15 -9.31
N LEU A 257 22.65 1.48 -9.17
CA LEU A 257 21.80 2.37 -9.97
C LEU A 257 22.07 2.20 -11.47
N ARG A 258 23.34 2.20 -11.89
CA ARG A 258 23.73 2.06 -13.30
C ARG A 258 23.34 0.70 -13.88
N ASP A 259 23.24 -0.32 -13.06
CA ASP A 259 22.81 -1.66 -13.46
C ASP A 259 21.28 -1.81 -13.59
N LEU A 260 20.50 -0.83 -13.11
CA LEU A 260 19.05 -0.83 -13.28
C LEU A 260 18.65 -0.52 -14.72
N THR A 261 17.70 -1.31 -15.22
CA THR A 261 17.08 -1.09 -16.53
C THR A 261 16.34 0.24 -16.52
N PRO A 262 16.45 1.08 -17.57
CA PRO A 262 15.66 2.29 -17.68
C PRO A 262 14.17 2.00 -17.49
N ALA A 263 13.50 2.85 -16.72
CA ALA A 263 12.04 2.79 -16.66
C ALA A 263 11.46 3.08 -18.04
N GLU A 264 10.36 2.42 -18.36
CA GLU A 264 9.55 2.84 -19.49
C GLU A 264 9.09 4.27 -19.24
N LYS A 265 9.06 5.08 -20.29
CA LYS A 265 8.50 6.42 -20.18
C LYS A 265 7.08 6.29 -19.68
N GLU A 266 6.74 7.11 -18.70
CA GLU A 266 5.37 7.22 -18.26
C GLU A 266 4.60 7.67 -19.49
N GLN A 267 3.74 6.80 -20.00
CA GLN A 267 2.92 7.18 -21.14
C GLN A 267 2.14 8.38 -20.66
N PRO A 268 2.24 9.55 -21.34
CA PRO A 268 1.32 10.64 -21.05
C PRO A 268 -0.04 9.99 -21.14
N VAL A 269 -0.74 9.95 -20.00
CA VAL A 269 -2.08 9.41 -19.93
C VAL A 269 -2.80 10.05 -21.09
N PRO A 270 -3.14 9.29 -22.16
CA PRO A 270 -3.74 9.89 -23.34
C PRO A 270 -4.93 10.69 -22.83
N PRO A 271 -5.16 11.94 -23.28
CA PRO A 271 -6.41 12.60 -22.95
C PRO A 271 -7.53 11.64 -23.42
N GLY A 272 -8.19 10.98 -22.46
CA GLY A 272 -9.14 9.88 -22.70
C GLY A 272 -8.76 8.45 -22.23
N ARG A 273 -7.62 8.20 -21.57
CA ARG A 273 -7.31 6.87 -20.98
C ARG A 273 -7.08 6.85 -19.46
N GLY A 274 -6.74 7.99 -18.88
CA GLY A 274 -7.10 8.28 -17.51
C GLY A 274 -8.43 8.95 -17.62
N LEU A 275 -9.37 8.48 -16.82
CA LEU A 275 -10.69 9.03 -16.85
C LEU A 275 -10.55 10.52 -16.54
N ASN A 276 -10.78 11.38 -17.53
CA ASN A 276 -11.17 12.76 -17.29
C ASN A 276 -12.62 12.76 -16.74
N ARG A 277 -12.92 11.78 -15.87
CA ARG A 277 -14.21 11.60 -15.28
C ARG A 277 -14.38 12.75 -14.31
N PRO A 278 -15.55 13.37 -14.34
CA PRO A 278 -15.86 14.47 -13.46
C PRO A 278 -16.09 13.97 -12.04
N THR A 279 -15.20 13.18 -11.43
CA THR A 279 -15.44 12.54 -10.12
C THR A 279 -15.71 13.57 -9.03
N LEU A 280 -14.87 14.60 -8.93
CA LEU A 280 -15.13 15.71 -7.99
C LEU A 280 -16.39 16.50 -8.38
N PRO A 281 -16.60 16.96 -9.63
CA PRO A 281 -17.87 17.61 -10.01
C PRO A 281 -19.13 16.77 -9.78
N VAL A 282 -19.08 15.45 -10.02
CA VAL A 282 -20.19 14.51 -9.80
C VAL A 282 -20.48 14.40 -8.31
N LEU A 283 -19.45 14.16 -7.50
CA LEU A 283 -19.58 14.13 -6.04
C LEU A 283 -20.25 15.40 -5.53
N LEU A 284 -19.73 16.58 -5.93
CA LEU A 284 -20.29 17.88 -5.54
C LEU A 284 -21.75 18.06 -6.01
N SER A 285 -22.09 17.59 -7.22
CA SER A 285 -23.46 17.73 -7.75
C SER A 285 -24.52 16.88 -7.06
N HIS A 286 -24.11 15.90 -6.25
CA HIS A 286 -25.03 15.08 -5.46
C HIS A 286 -25.14 15.57 -4.02
N LEU A 287 -24.24 16.44 -3.56
CA LEU A 287 -24.29 16.93 -2.19
C LEU A 287 -25.59 17.73 -1.96
N PRO A 288 -26.29 17.50 -0.85
CA PRO A 288 -27.37 18.38 -0.39
C PRO A 288 -26.91 19.83 -0.23
N ASP A 289 -27.80 20.78 -0.54
CA ASP A 289 -27.51 22.23 -0.52
C ASP A 289 -27.20 22.78 0.88
N ASP A 290 -27.61 22.07 1.93
CA ASP A 290 -27.37 22.40 3.34
C ASP A 290 -25.98 21.96 3.83
N LEU A 291 -25.19 21.27 3.00
CA LEU A 291 -23.81 20.90 3.33
C LEU A 291 -22.81 21.98 2.93
N THR A 292 -22.03 22.44 3.90
CA THR A 292 -20.89 23.34 3.65
C THR A 292 -19.66 22.52 3.25
N VAL A 293 -19.08 22.82 2.09
CA VAL A 293 -17.80 22.22 1.66
C VAL A 293 -16.64 22.95 2.33
N VAL A 294 -16.07 22.33 3.36
CA VAL A 294 -14.92 22.85 4.12
C VAL A 294 -13.63 22.73 3.32
N ARG A 295 -13.43 21.58 2.67
CA ARG A 295 -12.27 21.31 1.81
C ARG A 295 -12.68 20.36 0.70
N LYS A 296 -12.06 20.50 -0.47
CA LYS A 296 -12.23 19.58 -1.59
C LYS A 296 -10.90 19.33 -2.27
N GLU A 297 -10.67 18.09 -2.64
CA GLU A 297 -9.46 17.66 -3.33
C GLU A 297 -9.81 16.57 -4.35
N GLY A 298 -8.92 16.38 -5.32
CA GLY A 298 -9.00 15.33 -6.31
C GLY A 298 -9.47 15.80 -7.68
N GLY A 299 -9.47 14.85 -8.61
CA GLY A 299 -9.73 15.00 -10.03
C GLY A 299 -9.47 13.67 -10.74
N GLY A 300 -10.14 13.44 -11.86
CA GLY A 300 -10.03 12.18 -12.61
C GLY A 300 -10.62 10.99 -11.87
N GLU A 301 -9.79 10.10 -11.31
CA GLU A 301 -10.22 8.83 -10.71
C GLU A 301 -10.42 8.89 -9.18
N PHE A 302 -10.08 10.01 -8.55
CA PHE A 302 -10.26 10.21 -7.12
C PHE A 302 -10.90 11.56 -6.82
N ALA A 303 -11.76 11.60 -5.80
CA ALA A 303 -12.22 12.85 -5.20
C ALA A 303 -12.42 12.67 -3.71
N GLU A 304 -12.17 13.73 -2.95
CA GLU A 304 -12.44 13.83 -1.52
C GLU A 304 -13.05 15.18 -1.20
N VAL A 305 -14.08 15.18 -0.35
CA VAL A 305 -14.68 16.39 0.20
C VAL A 305 -14.84 16.26 1.71
N ARG A 306 -14.42 17.29 2.44
CA ARG A 306 -14.74 17.49 3.85
C ARG A 306 -15.95 18.41 3.93
N LEU A 307 -16.94 17.99 4.69
CA LEU A 307 -18.28 18.58 4.71
C LEU A 307 -18.68 18.90 6.15
N ASP A 308 -19.47 19.94 6.33
CA ASP A 308 -20.04 20.33 7.62
C ASP A 308 -21.50 20.76 7.44
N ASP A 309 -22.39 20.18 8.23
CA ASP A 309 -23.82 20.50 8.31
C ASP A 309 -24.18 21.25 9.62
N GLY A 310 -23.16 21.72 10.36
CA GLY A 310 -23.29 22.32 11.67
C GLY A 310 -23.21 21.33 12.84
N ASN A 311 -23.17 20.02 12.57
CA ASN A 311 -23.02 18.97 13.59
C ASN A 311 -21.59 18.38 13.63
N GLY A 312 -20.64 19.01 12.97
CA GLY A 312 -19.23 18.61 12.98
C GLY A 312 -18.77 18.03 11.64
N VAL A 313 -17.49 18.29 11.35
CA VAL A 313 -16.86 17.97 10.06
C VAL A 313 -16.74 16.47 9.85
N PHE A 314 -17.15 16.01 8.68
CA PHE A 314 -17.06 14.63 8.22
C PHE A 314 -16.49 14.61 6.80
N HIS A 315 -16.15 13.44 6.23
CA HIS A 315 -15.65 13.41 4.85
C HIS A 315 -16.23 12.28 4.01
N VAL A 316 -16.26 12.52 2.69
CA VAL A 316 -16.70 11.59 1.65
C VAL A 316 -15.63 11.48 0.59
N THR A 317 -15.26 10.27 0.21
CA THR A 317 -14.31 9.99 -0.87
C THR A 317 -14.95 9.18 -1.98
N VAL A 318 -14.55 9.41 -3.22
CA VAL A 318 -14.88 8.58 -4.38
C VAL A 318 -13.58 8.11 -5.03
N GLN A 319 -13.46 6.80 -5.27
CA GLN A 319 -12.33 6.17 -5.95
C GLN A 319 -12.83 5.35 -7.13
N LEU A 320 -12.12 5.46 -8.26
CA LEU A 320 -12.36 4.66 -9.45
C LEU A 320 -11.15 3.81 -9.78
N GLN A 321 -11.41 2.57 -10.21
CA GLN A 321 -10.38 1.61 -10.60
C GLN A 321 -10.86 0.88 -11.86
N GLU A 322 -10.01 0.76 -12.87
CA GLU A 322 -10.30 -0.01 -14.09
C GLU A 322 -9.83 -1.46 -13.96
N GLY A 323 -10.40 -2.36 -14.79
CA GLY A 323 -9.95 -3.76 -14.86
C GLY A 323 -10.27 -4.61 -13.63
N MET A 324 -11.25 -4.20 -12.83
CA MET A 324 -11.58 -4.79 -11.53
C MET A 324 -12.71 -5.85 -11.58
N SER A 325 -12.94 -6.46 -12.74
CA SER A 325 -13.92 -7.54 -12.90
C SER A 325 -13.64 -8.69 -11.93
N GLY A 326 -14.66 -9.15 -11.20
CA GLY A 326 -14.52 -10.28 -10.25
C GLY A 326 -13.92 -9.93 -8.88
N VAL A 327 -13.56 -8.66 -8.65
CA VAL A 327 -12.93 -8.26 -7.39
C VAL A 327 -13.88 -8.32 -6.19
N LEU A 328 -15.16 -7.99 -6.40
CA LEU A 328 -16.16 -7.99 -5.31
C LEU A 328 -16.37 -9.39 -4.77
N GLU A 329 -16.42 -10.40 -5.64
CA GLU A 329 -16.55 -11.81 -5.29
C GLU A 329 -15.35 -12.31 -4.48
N SER A 330 -14.16 -11.82 -4.84
CA SER A 330 -12.92 -12.18 -4.14
C SER A 330 -12.89 -11.64 -2.70
N PHE A 331 -13.38 -10.42 -2.49
CA PHE A 331 -13.44 -9.80 -1.15
C PHE A 331 -14.70 -10.17 -0.37
N ASN A 332 -15.78 -10.58 -1.03
CA ASN A 332 -17.06 -10.90 -0.41
C ASN A 332 -17.53 -12.33 -0.72
N PRO A 333 -16.71 -13.37 -0.43
CA PRO A 333 -17.02 -14.75 -0.81
C PRO A 333 -18.27 -15.32 -0.12
N LYS A 334 -18.78 -14.64 0.92
CA LYS A 334 -19.94 -15.07 1.73
C LYS A 334 -21.25 -14.31 1.42
N GLY A 335 -21.33 -13.56 0.33
CA GLY A 335 -22.61 -13.23 -0.31
C GLY A 335 -23.35 -11.98 0.19
N ARG A 336 -22.75 -10.79 0.02
CA ARG A 336 -23.47 -9.49 0.13
C ARG A 336 -23.54 -8.69 -1.17
N ILE A 337 -23.22 -9.34 -2.29
CA ILE A 337 -23.22 -8.73 -3.61
C ILE A 337 -24.63 -8.77 -4.17
N LYS A 338 -25.19 -7.61 -4.49
CA LYS A 338 -26.42 -7.51 -5.30
C LYS A 338 -26.05 -7.13 -6.73
N THR A 339 -26.85 -7.58 -7.69
CA THR A 339 -26.73 -7.16 -9.09
C THR A 339 -27.88 -6.21 -9.41
N LEU A 340 -27.55 -5.02 -9.91
CA LEU A 340 -28.52 -4.02 -10.39
C LEU A 340 -28.99 -4.37 -11.82
N PRO A 341 -30.10 -3.77 -12.30
CA PRO A 341 -30.66 -4.10 -13.61
C PRO A 341 -29.70 -3.90 -14.81
N ASP A 342 -28.73 -3.00 -14.67
CA ASP A 342 -27.69 -2.72 -15.67
C ASP A 342 -26.51 -3.72 -15.63
N GLY A 343 -26.57 -4.73 -14.75
CA GLY A 343 -25.51 -5.70 -14.53
C GLY A 343 -24.43 -5.24 -13.54
N THR A 344 -24.54 -4.02 -13.00
CA THR A 344 -23.63 -3.53 -11.95
C THR A 344 -23.76 -4.38 -10.70
N LYS A 345 -22.62 -4.85 -10.19
CA LYS A 345 -22.54 -5.50 -8.89
C LYS A 345 -22.30 -4.46 -7.82
N ILE A 346 -22.99 -4.55 -6.68
CA ILE A 346 -22.92 -3.59 -5.59
C ILE A 346 -22.83 -4.31 -4.25
N VAL A 347 -21.94 -3.80 -3.39
CA VAL A 347 -21.80 -4.17 -1.98
C VAL A 347 -21.95 -2.90 -1.14
N ARG A 348 -22.67 -3.00 -0.01
CA ARG A 348 -22.85 -1.91 0.96
C ARG A 348 -22.37 -2.41 2.31
N GLU A 349 -21.49 -1.68 2.97
CA GLU A 349 -20.99 -2.06 4.29
C GLU A 349 -20.89 -0.88 5.23
N GLN A 350 -21.13 -1.16 6.51
CA GLN A 350 -20.81 -0.27 7.61
C GLN A 350 -19.88 -1.04 8.53
N ARG A 351 -18.76 -0.42 8.91
CA ARG A 351 -17.78 -1.02 9.78
C ARG A 351 -17.10 0.05 10.65
N PRO A 352 -16.44 -0.35 11.75
CA PRO A 352 -15.53 0.55 12.45
C PRO A 352 -14.43 1.06 11.52
N GLY A 353 -13.98 2.28 11.75
CA GLY A 353 -12.83 2.87 11.06
C GLY A 353 -11.55 2.06 11.31
N GLU A 354 -10.68 1.99 10.31
CA GLU A 354 -9.48 1.15 10.35
C GLU A 354 -8.19 1.95 10.62
N LYS A 355 -8.28 3.27 10.72
CA LYS A 355 -7.14 4.17 10.89
C LYS A 355 -7.07 4.74 12.29
N GLY A 356 -7.53 4.02 13.32
CA GLY A 356 -7.32 4.35 14.73
C GLY A 356 -7.97 5.62 15.28
N GLY A 357 -8.73 6.38 14.48
CA GLY A 357 -9.56 7.45 15.01
C GLY A 357 -10.62 6.92 15.98
N GLU A 358 -10.69 7.52 17.18
CA GLU A 358 -11.66 7.13 18.21
C GLU A 358 -13.10 7.33 17.72
N GLY A 359 -13.94 6.30 17.85
CA GLY A 359 -15.35 6.37 17.47
C GLY A 359 -15.60 6.49 15.97
N VAL A 360 -14.58 6.36 15.11
CA VAL A 360 -14.74 6.50 13.67
C VAL A 360 -15.52 5.30 13.12
N VAL A 361 -16.50 5.59 12.27
CA VAL A 361 -17.20 4.60 11.45
C VAL A 361 -16.92 4.86 9.98
N TRP A 362 -16.90 3.77 9.20
CA TRP A 362 -16.67 3.78 7.77
C TRP A 362 -17.84 3.13 7.07
N TRP A 363 -18.53 3.92 6.25
CA TRP A 363 -19.60 3.46 5.38
C TRP A 363 -19.09 3.37 3.95
N THR A 364 -19.41 2.27 3.26
CA THR A 364 -19.00 2.06 1.86
C THR A 364 -20.18 1.67 0.98
N VAL A 365 -20.16 2.20 -0.24
CA VAL A 365 -20.82 1.61 -1.41
C VAL A 365 -19.75 1.28 -2.43
N ASP A 366 -19.56 0.00 -2.68
CA ASP A 366 -18.55 -0.53 -3.61
C ASP A 366 -19.25 -1.19 -4.79
N THR A 367 -19.05 -0.65 -5.98
CA THR A 367 -19.70 -1.12 -7.20
C THR A 367 -18.69 -1.58 -8.23
N VAL A 368 -19.02 -2.62 -8.99
CA VAL A 368 -18.29 -3.04 -10.18
C VAL A 368 -19.26 -3.12 -11.34
N ARG A 369 -19.01 -2.33 -12.37
CA ARG A 369 -19.77 -2.29 -13.62
C ARG A 369 -19.46 -3.51 -14.51
N PRO A 370 -20.33 -3.85 -15.47
CA PRO A 370 -20.06 -4.91 -16.43
C PRO A 370 -18.79 -4.72 -17.27
N ASP A 371 -18.37 -3.46 -17.47
CA ASP A 371 -17.14 -3.10 -18.21
C ASP A 371 -15.87 -3.20 -17.35
N GLY A 372 -15.98 -3.64 -16.09
CA GLY A 372 -14.85 -3.84 -15.18
C GLY A 372 -14.42 -2.58 -14.42
N VAL A 373 -15.15 -1.46 -14.55
CA VAL A 373 -14.92 -0.27 -13.72
C VAL A 373 -15.46 -0.52 -12.31
N ARG A 374 -14.60 -0.38 -11.31
CA ARG A 374 -14.99 -0.32 -9.90
C ARG A 374 -15.11 1.13 -9.43
N ILE A 375 -16.18 1.44 -8.71
CA ILE A 375 -16.40 2.74 -8.07
C ILE A 375 -16.67 2.50 -6.58
N ILE A 376 -15.86 3.10 -5.72
CA ILE A 376 -15.96 3.01 -4.27
C ILE A 376 -16.30 4.40 -3.75
N VAL A 377 -17.48 4.54 -3.12
CA VAL A 377 -17.85 5.73 -2.36
C VAL A 377 -17.74 5.40 -0.90
N SER A 378 -16.90 6.14 -0.17
CA SER A 378 -16.73 5.99 1.28
C SER A 378 -17.15 7.24 2.01
N ALA A 379 -17.77 7.09 3.17
CA ALA A 379 -18.06 8.19 4.08
C ALA A 379 -17.62 7.85 5.50
N PHE A 380 -17.12 8.87 6.19
CA PHE A 380 -16.59 8.78 7.56
C PHE A 380 -17.15 9.91 8.39
N ASN A 381 -17.42 9.66 9.67
CA ASN A 381 -17.95 10.61 10.66
C ASN A 381 -16.87 11.50 11.31
N SER A 382 -15.76 11.70 10.62
CA SER A 382 -14.57 12.39 11.10
C SER A 382 -13.93 13.20 9.97
N PRO A 383 -13.20 14.30 10.28
CA PRO A 383 -12.52 15.10 9.28
C PRO A 383 -11.40 14.31 8.57
N ALA A 384 -10.74 13.39 9.25
CA ALA A 384 -9.79 12.43 8.70
C ALA A 384 -9.92 11.11 9.48
N GLN A 385 -9.63 9.97 8.84
CA GLN A 385 -9.89 8.64 9.43
C GLN A 385 -9.06 8.36 10.70
N HIS A 386 -7.97 9.10 10.89
CA HIS A 386 -7.07 8.99 12.03
C HIS A 386 -7.39 9.95 13.18
N LEU A 387 -8.33 10.88 12.94
CA LEU A 387 -8.82 11.79 13.96
C LEU A 387 -10.08 11.22 14.61
N ALA A 388 -10.35 11.63 15.84
CA ALA A 388 -11.58 11.24 16.53
C ALA A 388 -12.82 11.66 15.73
N ALA A 389 -13.88 10.86 15.84
CA ALA A 389 -15.18 11.18 15.31
C ALA A 389 -15.70 12.50 15.89
N THR A 390 -16.27 13.34 15.03
CA THR A 390 -16.90 14.61 15.42
C THR A 390 -18.40 14.42 15.65
N ARG A 391 -18.95 13.28 15.21
CA ARG A 391 -20.37 12.95 15.20
C ARG A 391 -20.60 11.43 15.21
N PRO A 392 -21.80 10.93 15.52
CA PRO A 392 -22.04 9.48 15.61
C PRO A 392 -21.92 8.74 14.27
N GLU A 393 -22.36 9.36 13.17
CA GLU A 393 -22.43 8.76 11.83
C GLU A 393 -22.11 9.82 10.76
N PRO A 394 -21.65 9.43 9.55
CA PRO A 394 -21.39 10.38 8.48
C PRO A 394 -22.64 11.19 8.13
N GLY A 395 -22.49 12.47 7.76
CA GLY A 395 -23.60 13.34 7.38
C GLY A 395 -24.21 13.04 6.00
N VAL A 396 -24.03 11.84 5.47
CA VAL A 396 -24.58 11.37 4.18
C VAL A 396 -25.20 9.99 4.34
N THR A 397 -26.23 9.71 3.54
CA THR A 397 -26.93 8.42 3.60
C THR A 397 -26.32 7.38 2.67
N MET A 398 -26.53 6.10 2.97
CA MET A 398 -26.20 4.99 2.07
C MET A 398 -26.86 5.15 0.69
N ALA A 399 -28.09 5.67 0.64
CA ALA A 399 -28.81 5.90 -0.62
C ALA A 399 -28.14 7.00 -1.46
N LEU A 400 -27.67 8.07 -0.82
CA LEU A 400 -26.91 9.12 -1.51
C LEU A 400 -25.58 8.58 -2.05
N MET A 401 -24.85 7.83 -1.24
CA MET A 401 -23.60 7.20 -1.66
C MET A 401 -23.81 6.24 -2.83
N GLU A 402 -24.90 5.48 -2.83
CA GLU A 402 -25.28 4.63 -3.95
C GLU A 402 -25.62 5.43 -5.20
N LYS A 403 -26.33 6.55 -5.07
CA LYS A 403 -26.63 7.44 -6.20
C LYS A 403 -25.36 8.00 -6.84
N ILE A 404 -24.36 8.37 -6.02
CA ILE A 404 -23.03 8.77 -6.50
C ILE A 404 -22.34 7.59 -7.17
N ALA A 405 -22.30 6.43 -6.51
CA ALA A 405 -21.62 5.22 -7.00
C ALA A 405 -22.25 4.65 -8.28
N THR A 406 -23.50 5.00 -8.58
CA THR A 406 -24.28 4.56 -9.75
C THR A 406 -24.40 5.63 -10.85
N ASP A 407 -23.82 6.82 -10.66
CA ASP A 407 -23.93 7.92 -11.63
C ASP A 407 -23.26 7.56 -12.96
N THR A 408 -24.00 7.77 -14.06
CA THR A 408 -23.54 7.43 -15.41
C THR A 408 -22.44 8.34 -15.91
N ARG A 409 -22.26 9.54 -15.35
CA ARG A 409 -21.10 10.40 -15.67
C ARG A 409 -19.78 9.82 -15.15
N LEU A 410 -19.84 8.82 -14.28
CA LEU A 410 -18.69 8.05 -13.83
C LEU A 410 -18.47 6.78 -14.66
N THR A 411 -19.14 6.60 -15.81
CA THR A 411 -18.87 5.48 -16.72
C THR A 411 -17.82 5.85 -17.77
N ARG A 412 -17.37 4.87 -18.55
CA ARG A 412 -16.50 5.13 -19.69
C ARG A 412 -17.31 5.89 -20.75
N ASP A 413 -16.77 6.98 -21.30
CA ASP A 413 -17.32 7.56 -22.52
C ASP A 413 -17.26 6.48 -23.61
N LYS A 414 -18.37 6.28 -24.33
CA LYS A 414 -18.47 5.31 -25.42
C LYS A 414 -17.73 5.79 -26.66
#